data_AF-A0A6G7RQW4-F1
#
_entry.id   AF-A0A6G7RQW4-F1
#
_cell.length_a   1.000
_cell.length_b   1.000
_cell.length_c   1.000
_cell.angle_alpha   90.00
_cell.angle_beta   90.00
_cell.angle_gamma   90.00
#
_symmetry.space_group_name_H-M   'P 1'
#
loop_
_entity.id
_entity.type
_entity.pdbx_description
1 polymer ?
#
loop_
_entity_poly.entity_id
_entity_poly.type
_entity_poly.pdbx_seq_one_letter_code
_entity_poly.pdbx_strand_id
1 'polypeptide(L)'
;MKLFYTYFLIFTFVTRPLFSVANYAYYALNIDYIIETYCINTDKPELACNGKCHLAKQLQNSNDNTQTNNVKLLSETFLPVFFQNNALVNFPILEILELQNDIFPISLYRFDVNSNVFKPPIV
;
A
#
# COMPACT_ATOMS: atom_id res chain seq x y z
N MET A 1 18.02 22.36 -23.64
CA MET A 1 17.16 23.08 -22.66
C MET A 1 15.95 22.25 -22.23
N LYS A 2 15.07 21.79 -23.14
CA LYS A 2 13.87 21.01 -22.76
C LYS A 2 14.18 19.77 -21.89
N LEU A 3 15.18 18.97 -22.26
CA LEU A 3 15.60 17.79 -21.51
C LEU A 3 16.05 18.11 -20.08
N PHE A 4 16.73 19.23 -19.87
CA PHE A 4 17.18 19.65 -18.54
C PHE A 4 15.99 19.92 -17.61
N TYR A 5 14.97 20.66 -18.09
CA TYR A 5 13.76 20.91 -17.32
C TYR A 5 12.96 19.64 -17.05
N THR A 6 12.92 18.69 -17.99
CA THR A 6 12.29 17.38 -17.78
C THR A 6 12.97 16.60 -16.66
N TYR A 7 14.30 16.50 -16.66
CA TYR A 7 15.04 15.81 -15.60
C TYR A 7 14.90 16.52 -14.24
N PHE A 8 14.94 17.84 -14.23
CA PHE A 8 14.74 18.63 -13.02
C PHE A 8 13.37 18.36 -12.40
N LEU A 9 12.31 18.34 -13.22
CA LEU A 9 10.96 18.03 -12.75
C LEU A 9 10.87 16.59 -12.22
N ILE A 10 11.42 15.60 -12.92
CA ILE A 10 11.43 14.21 -12.42
C ILE A 10 12.14 14.12 -11.07
N PHE A 11 13.30 14.76 -10.94
CA PHE A 11 14.08 14.74 -9.71
C PHE A 11 13.27 15.28 -8.51
N THR A 12 12.58 16.40 -8.66
CA THR A 12 11.79 16.98 -7.56
C THR A 12 10.65 16.05 -7.11
N PHE A 13 9.96 15.39 -8.04
CA PHE A 13 8.91 14.43 -7.71
C PHE A 13 9.42 13.17 -6.99
N VAL A 14 10.64 12.71 -7.31
CA VAL A 14 11.21 11.48 -6.71
C VAL A 14 11.77 11.70 -5.30
N THR A 15 12.20 12.92 -4.96
CA THR A 15 12.83 13.19 -3.66
C THR A 15 12.00 12.78 -2.44
N ARG A 16 10.68 13.01 -2.47
CA ARG A 16 9.78 12.71 -1.36
C ARG A 16 9.58 11.20 -1.12
N PRO A 17 9.15 10.38 -2.12
CA PRO A 17 9.04 8.94 -1.91
C PRO A 17 10.40 8.31 -1.59
N LEU A 18 11.49 8.82 -2.16
CA LEU A 18 12.84 8.35 -1.84
C LEU A 18 13.19 8.57 -0.37
N PHE A 19 12.83 9.71 0.22
CA PHE A 19 13.02 9.97 1.64
C PHE A 19 12.26 8.97 2.52
N SER A 20 10.98 8.69 2.21
CA SER A 20 10.18 7.72 2.96
C SER A 20 10.76 6.30 2.85
N VAL A 21 11.16 5.87 1.65
CA VAL A 21 11.81 4.57 1.43
C VAL A 21 13.14 4.48 2.16
N ALA A 22 13.94 5.55 2.17
CA ALA A 22 15.21 5.59 2.87
C ALA A 22 15.05 5.43 4.40
N ASN A 23 14.06 6.10 5.01
CA ASN A 23 13.77 5.94 6.43
C ASN A 23 13.32 4.51 6.76
N TYR A 24 12.46 3.91 5.92
CA TYR A 24 12.04 2.53 6.10
C TYR A 24 13.22 1.55 5.95
N ALA A 25 14.08 1.76 4.96
CA ALA A 25 15.28 0.94 4.75
C ALA A 25 16.24 1.07 5.94
N TYR A 26 16.47 2.28 6.45
CA TYR A 26 17.27 2.51 7.65
C TYR A 26 16.70 1.75 8.85
N TYR A 27 15.37 1.82 9.05
CA TYR A 27 14.68 1.08 10.09
C TYR A 27 14.86 -0.44 9.96
N ALA A 28 14.67 -0.99 8.75
CA ALA A 28 14.78 -2.42 8.51
C ALA A 28 16.20 -2.95 8.70
N LEU A 29 17.21 -2.17 8.31
CA LEU A 29 18.63 -2.56 8.44
C LEU A 29 19.18 -2.39 9.85
N ASN A 30 18.56 -1.57 10.71
CA ASN A 30 19.08 -1.22 12.04
C ASN A 30 18.05 -1.45 13.15
N ILE A 31 17.17 -2.44 12.98
CA ILE A 31 16.04 -2.64 13.89
C ILE A 31 16.47 -2.90 15.35
N ASP A 32 17.54 -3.66 15.55
CA ASP A 32 18.04 -4.01 16.90
C ASP A 32 18.52 -2.76 17.64
N TYR A 33 19.36 -1.94 16.99
CA TYR A 33 19.81 -0.66 17.52
C TYR A 33 18.66 0.30 17.83
N ILE A 34 17.64 0.32 16.95
CA ILE A 34 16.49 1.19 17.12
C ILE A 34 15.64 0.78 18.31
N ILE A 35 15.45 -0.53 18.51
CA ILE A 35 14.72 -1.07 19.65
C ILE A 35 15.44 -0.73 20.95
N GLU A 36 16.76 -0.96 21.00
CA GLU A 36 17.57 -0.69 22.19
C GLU A 36 17.61 0.80 22.57
N THR A 37 17.74 1.68 21.57
CA THR A 37 18.01 3.11 21.81
C THR A 37 16.75 3.96 21.87
N TYR A 38 15.74 3.69 21.02
CA TYR A 38 14.62 4.61 20.79
C TYR A 38 13.26 4.08 21.23
N CYS A 39 13.15 2.82 21.68
CA CYS A 39 11.86 2.32 22.13
C CYS A 39 11.49 2.91 23.50
N ILE A 40 10.36 3.60 23.54
CA ILE A 40 9.89 4.33 24.75
C ILE A 40 8.99 3.48 25.67
N ASN A 41 8.38 2.42 25.14
CA ASN A 41 7.40 1.58 25.85
C ASN A 41 7.98 0.18 26.08
N THR A 42 9.19 0.09 26.62
CA THR A 42 9.85 -1.19 26.93
C THR A 42 9.22 -1.90 28.13
N ASP A 43 8.53 -1.15 28.99
CA ASP A 43 7.78 -1.60 30.16
C ASP A 43 6.39 -2.18 29.83
N LYS A 44 5.88 -1.94 28.61
CA LYS A 44 4.54 -2.34 28.15
C LYS A 44 4.62 -3.18 26.87
N PRO A 45 4.98 -4.47 26.98
CA PRO A 45 5.13 -5.35 25.82
C PRO A 45 3.83 -5.50 25.01
N GLU A 46 2.66 -5.31 25.63
CA GLU A 46 1.35 -5.34 24.97
C GLU A 46 1.19 -4.25 23.88
N LEU A 47 1.97 -3.16 23.93
CA LEU A 47 1.94 -2.09 22.93
C LEU A 47 2.81 -2.37 21.71
N ALA A 48 3.57 -3.47 21.71
CA ALA A 48 4.34 -3.97 20.57
C ALA A 48 5.21 -2.91 19.85
N CYS A 49 5.86 -2.02 20.62
CA CYS A 49 6.69 -0.92 20.13
C CYS A 49 7.64 -1.36 19.02
N ASN A 50 8.56 -2.29 19.27
CA ASN A 50 9.48 -2.87 18.27
C ASN A 50 10.09 -1.80 17.31
N GLY A 51 10.46 -0.63 17.82
CA GLY A 51 10.97 0.50 17.01
C GLY A 51 9.93 1.24 16.14
N LYS A 52 8.69 0.76 16.05
CA LYS A 52 7.61 1.34 15.23
C LYS A 52 7.21 2.75 15.66
N CYS A 53 7.26 3.05 16.95
CA CYS A 53 6.97 4.40 17.45
C CYS A 53 7.98 5.44 16.92
N HIS A 54 9.25 5.06 16.87
CA HIS A 54 10.31 5.89 16.31
C HIS A 54 10.13 6.06 14.78
N LEU A 55 9.87 4.97 14.07
CA LEU A 55 9.58 5.02 12.63
C LEU A 55 8.38 5.92 12.31
N ALA A 56 7.29 5.79 13.08
CA ALA A 56 6.09 6.61 12.91
C ALA A 56 6.41 8.11 13.07
N LYS A 57 7.23 8.48 14.07
CA LYS A 57 7.66 9.86 14.28
C LYS A 57 8.51 10.39 13.11
N GLN A 58 9.43 9.59 12.59
CA GLN A 58 10.25 9.96 11.43
C GLN A 58 9.39 10.19 10.17
N LEU A 59 8.34 9.39 9.97
CA LEU A 59 7.41 9.53 8.86
C LEU A 59 6.41 10.69 9.03
N GLN A 60 6.03 11.03 10.27
CA GLN A 60 5.10 12.13 10.58
C GLN A 60 5.74 13.52 10.46
N ASN A 61 7.01 13.68 10.82
CA ASN A 61 7.73 14.97 10.70
C ASN A 61 7.76 15.51 9.24
N SER A 62 7.52 14.66 8.24
CA SER A 62 7.34 15.09 6.84
C SER A 62 5.98 15.76 6.54
N ASN A 63 5.00 15.66 7.43
CA ASN A 63 3.62 16.11 7.23
C ASN A 63 3.23 17.35 8.06
N ASP A 64 3.94 17.66 9.14
CA ASP A 64 3.52 18.69 10.10
C ASP A 64 3.78 20.14 9.62
N ASN A 65 4.59 20.34 8.58
CA ASN A 65 4.95 21.67 8.08
C ASN A 65 4.04 22.20 6.95
N THR A 66 2.98 21.50 6.56
CA THR A 66 2.04 21.99 5.54
C THR A 66 0.62 22.04 6.08
N GLN A 67 0.25 23.18 6.67
CA GLN A 67 -1.15 23.57 6.95
C GLN A 67 -1.96 23.84 5.67
N THR A 68 -1.43 23.52 4.48
CA THR A 68 -2.14 23.58 3.21
C THR A 68 -2.68 22.19 2.86
N ASN A 69 -3.95 21.96 3.19
CA ASN A 69 -4.69 20.70 2.95
C ASN A 69 -4.49 20.10 1.55
N ASN A 70 -4.24 20.93 0.54
CA ASN A 70 -4.06 20.53 -0.86
C ASN A 70 -2.75 19.76 -1.12
N VAL A 71 -1.66 20.07 -0.41
CA VAL A 71 -0.36 19.40 -0.59
C VAL A 71 -0.34 18.04 0.12
N LYS A 72 -1.09 17.92 1.21
CA LYS A 72 -1.25 16.67 1.96
C LYS A 72 -2.01 15.62 1.14
N LEU A 73 -3.10 16.03 0.47
CA LEU A 73 -3.88 15.15 -0.41
C LEU A 73 -3.06 14.56 -1.56
N LEU A 74 -2.23 15.38 -2.21
CA LEU A 74 -1.35 14.94 -3.31
C LEU A 74 -0.29 13.92 -2.85
N SER A 75 0.11 13.97 -1.59
CA SER A 75 1.12 13.08 -1.03
C SER A 75 0.60 11.71 -0.64
N GLU A 76 -0.66 11.63 -0.23
CA GLU A 76 -1.33 10.36 0.09
C GLU A 76 -1.64 9.56 -1.18
N THR A 77 -1.81 10.21 -2.34
CA THR A 77 -2.04 9.55 -3.64
C THR A 77 -0.92 8.58 -4.05
N PHE A 78 0.32 8.81 -3.60
CA PHE A 78 1.47 7.97 -3.94
C PHE A 78 1.72 6.84 -2.94
N LEU A 79 0.98 6.78 -1.84
CA LEU A 79 1.03 5.67 -0.89
C LEU A 79 -0.06 4.66 -1.26
N PRO A 80 0.29 3.40 -1.59
CA PRO A 80 -0.71 2.37 -1.76
C PRO A 80 -1.43 2.17 -0.42
N VAL A 81 -2.65 2.70 -0.31
CA VAL A 81 -3.50 2.61 0.91
C VAL A 81 -4.02 1.18 1.08
N PHE A 82 -4.09 0.41 0.00
CA PHE A 82 -4.58 -0.95 -0.02
C PHE A 82 -3.79 -1.79 -1.03
N PHE A 83 -3.53 -3.05 -0.66
CA PHE A 83 -2.91 -4.06 -1.50
C PHE A 83 -3.83 -5.28 -1.55
N GLN A 84 -4.30 -5.64 -2.75
CA GLN A 84 -5.06 -6.86 -2.96
C GLN A 84 -4.17 -7.91 -3.63
N ASN A 85 -3.97 -9.02 -2.93
CA ASN A 85 -3.28 -10.15 -3.52
C ASN A 85 -4.30 -10.91 -4.39
N ASN A 86 -4.20 -10.76 -5.71
CA ASN A 86 -5.06 -11.49 -6.63
C ASN A 86 -4.61 -12.94 -6.67
N ALA A 87 -5.48 -13.86 -6.25
CA ALA A 87 -5.25 -15.28 -6.48
C ALA A 87 -5.34 -15.57 -7.99
N LEU A 88 -4.43 -16.41 -8.50
CA LEU A 88 -4.53 -16.92 -9.87
C LEU A 88 -5.77 -17.82 -9.96
N VAL A 89 -6.82 -17.33 -10.60
CA VAL A 89 -8.02 -18.13 -10.86
C VAL A 89 -7.74 -19.01 -12.08
N ASN A 90 -7.58 -20.32 -11.86
CA ASN A 90 -7.52 -21.29 -12.94
C ASN A 90 -8.93 -21.49 -13.50
N PHE A 91 -9.19 -20.98 -14.70
CA PHE A 91 -10.46 -21.22 -15.38
C PHE A 91 -10.43 -22.59 -16.06
N PRO A 92 -11.44 -23.46 -15.85
CA PRO A 92 -11.63 -24.59 -16.75
C PRO A 92 -11.94 -24.02 -18.13
N ILE A 93 -11.11 -24.38 -19.11
CA ILE A 93 -11.33 -24.05 -20.51
C ILE A 93 -12.70 -24.62 -20.88
N LEU A 94 -13.57 -23.79 -21.46
CA LEU A 94 -14.89 -24.22 -21.90
C LEU A 94 -14.68 -25.20 -23.05
N GLU A 95 -14.79 -26.50 -22.77
CA GLU A 95 -14.89 -27.50 -23.82
C GLU A 95 -16.22 -27.23 -24.54
N ILE A 96 -16.13 -26.73 -25.76
CA ILE A 96 -17.31 -26.46 -26.58
C ILE A 96 -17.89 -27.81 -26.96
N LEU A 97 -18.77 -28.35 -26.12
CA LEU A 97 -19.68 -29.40 -26.52
C LEU A 97 -20.58 -28.81 -27.61
N GLU A 98 -20.52 -29.40 -28.80
CA GLU A 98 -21.45 -29.09 -29.89
C GLU A 98 -22.88 -29.33 -29.41
N LEU A 99 -23.53 -28.26 -28.95
CA LEU A 99 -24.93 -28.29 -28.58
C LEU A 99 -25.75 -28.25 -29.86
N GLN A 100 -26.31 -29.40 -30.21
CA GLN A 100 -27.35 -29.56 -31.21
C GLN A 100 -28.52 -28.60 -30.87
N ASN A 101 -28.58 -27.48 -31.60
CA ASN A 101 -29.72 -26.62 -31.96
C ASN A 101 -30.99 -26.57 -31.09
N ASP A 102 -30.90 -26.62 -29.77
CA ASP A 102 -32.01 -26.18 -28.91
C ASP A 102 -31.64 -24.85 -28.22
N ILE A 103 -32.33 -23.78 -28.63
CA ILE A 103 -32.16 -22.43 -28.10
C ILE A 103 -32.75 -22.39 -26.69
N PHE A 104 -31.99 -22.87 -25.71
CA PHE A 104 -32.24 -22.56 -24.30
C PHE A 104 -31.50 -21.27 -23.95
N PRO A 105 -32.13 -20.32 -23.22
CA PRO A 105 -31.42 -19.14 -22.73
C PRO A 105 -30.40 -19.61 -21.71
N ILE A 106 -29.13 -19.69 -22.14
CA ILE A 106 -28.01 -19.96 -21.25
C ILE A 106 -27.93 -18.75 -20.32
N SER A 107 -28.35 -18.93 -19.07
CA SER A 107 -28.07 -17.96 -18.02
C SER A 107 -26.56 -17.97 -17.78
N LEU A 108 -25.87 -17.03 -18.43
CA LEU A 108 -24.44 -16.78 -18.24
C LEU A 108 -24.13 -16.11 -16.89
N TYR A 109 -25.11 -16.04 -15.97
CA TYR A 109 -24.87 -15.55 -14.63
C TYR A 109 -23.81 -16.42 -13.94
N ARG A 110 -22.66 -15.81 -13.68
CA ARG A 110 -21.62 -16.36 -12.81
C ARG A 110 -21.63 -15.57 -11.51
N PHE A 111 -21.94 -16.24 -10.41
CA PHE A 111 -21.75 -15.68 -9.07
C PHE A 111 -20.26 -15.60 -8.79
N ASP A 112 -19.74 -14.39 -8.63
CA ASP A 112 -18.35 -14.14 -8.30
C ASP A 112 -18.15 -14.32 -6.79
N VAL A 113 -17.64 -15.48 -6.38
CA VAL A 113 -17.36 -15.78 -4.97
C VAL A 113 -16.09 -15.03 -4.55
N ASN A 114 -16.21 -13.74 -4.26
CA ASN A 114 -15.20 -13.01 -3.53
C ASN A 114 -15.33 -13.34 -2.05
N SER A 115 -14.52 -14.29 -1.55
CA SER A 115 -14.47 -14.66 -0.13
C SER A 115 -13.93 -13.56 0.78
N ASN A 116 -13.22 -12.58 0.19
CA ASN A 116 -12.74 -11.39 0.89
C ASN A 116 -13.78 -10.28 0.83
N VAL A 117 -14.87 -10.45 1.57
CA VAL A 117 -15.78 -9.34 1.87
C VAL A 117 -14.97 -8.33 2.68
N PHE A 118 -14.67 -7.18 2.08
CA PHE A 118 -14.06 -6.04 2.76
C PHE A 118 -15.03 -5.59 3.86
N LYS A 119 -14.84 -6.08 5.09
CA LYS A 119 -15.66 -5.66 6.22
C LYS A 119 -15.17 -4.29 6.67
N PRO A 120 -16.05 -3.28 6.78
CA PRO A 120 -15.66 -2.02 7.39
C PRO A 120 -15.18 -2.28 8.83
N PRO A 121 -14.27 -1.45 9.37
CA PRO A 121 -13.85 -1.56 10.75
C PRO A 121 -15.08 -1.46 11.67
N ILE A 122 -15.26 -2.47 12.51
CA ILE A 122 -16.29 -2.45 13.55
C ILE A 122 -15.74 -1.53 14.65
N VAL A 123 -16.44 -0.41 14.86
CA VAL A 123 -16.26 0.49 16.01
C VAL A 123 -16.65 -0.20 17.30
#